data_AF-A0A3C1EZP6-F1
#
_entry.id   AF-A0A3C1EZP6-F1
#
_cell.length_a   1.000
_cell.length_b   1.000
_cell.length_c   1.000
_cell.angle_alpha   90.00
_cell.angle_beta   90.00
_cell.angle_gamma   90.00
#
_symmetry.space_group_name_H-M   'P 1'
#
loop_
_entity.id
_entity.type
_entity.pdbx_description
1 polymer ?
#
loop_
_entity_poly.entity_id
_entity_poly.type
_entity_poly.pdbx_seq_one_letter_code
_entity_poly.pdbx_strand_id
1 'polypeptide(L)'
;MIKFKFISTNNKGLTLVEVIVTLAIFLIIVPVITVVLTTVTKGFTSFEASNTLKKTNQNTLNRIYLRLSECKRIFPDMPPSGSSNSKEYIDIISTTDRPDILANSKLSVIKDDGSVNPGTPQFVFANTGNSLLFANYDSISTTTMKIDLYRFNYYYLTSDNPKSIRVSKSYRLVEWISIQYADYYEIDSITDGALKSKVIAGLVDSGIIYAWNTSDVYADTSGSTKTFYRLTKTGPTSGNINPQPNHIIEKYQYTILTEMATGIMGGGYGYGISGNSVNRNSAGTVISYLWSAPKEVPQYGITSGDFPGGFEVVIVGPASGRKVLLRSVLVAQGSMPGILADDQLVLCSARDLW
;
A
#
# COMPACT_ATOMS: atom_id res chain seq x y z
N MET A 1 33.16 -56.34 10.58
CA MET A 1 34.41 -55.54 10.68
C MET A 1 34.92 -55.31 9.26
N ILE A 2 34.52 -54.19 8.64
CA ILE A 2 34.81 -53.88 7.23
C ILE A 2 36.22 -53.26 7.18
N LYS A 3 37.17 -53.94 6.52
CA LYS A 3 38.56 -53.49 6.37
C LYS A 3 38.63 -52.34 5.36
N PHE A 4 38.98 -51.16 5.84
CA PHE A 4 39.47 -50.06 5.01
C PHE A 4 40.76 -50.49 4.30
N LYS A 5 40.77 -50.43 2.96
CA LYS A 5 41.97 -50.66 2.16
C LYS A 5 42.63 -49.30 1.90
N PHE A 6 43.82 -49.14 2.48
CA PHE A 6 44.68 -47.96 2.40
C PHE A 6 44.97 -47.54 0.96
N ILE A 7 44.94 -46.22 0.72
CA ILE A 7 45.54 -45.57 -0.45
C ILE A 7 47.06 -45.77 -0.34
N SER A 8 47.62 -46.55 -1.27
CA SER A 8 49.05 -46.80 -1.39
C SER A 8 49.77 -45.53 -1.86
N THR A 9 50.55 -44.89 -0.98
CA THR A 9 51.59 -43.91 -1.35
C THR A 9 52.77 -44.64 -1.97
N ASN A 10 52.70 -44.87 -3.29
CA ASN A 10 53.85 -45.33 -4.08
C ASN A 10 54.54 -44.11 -4.70
N ASN A 11 55.86 -43.99 -4.50
CA ASN A 11 56.75 -42.99 -5.10
C ASN A 11 56.83 -43.15 -6.64
N LYS A 12 55.73 -42.84 -7.34
CA LYS A 12 55.72 -42.59 -8.78
C LYS A 12 55.36 -41.12 -8.94
N GLY A 13 56.35 -40.31 -9.32
CA GLY A 13 56.09 -38.91 -9.66
C GLY A 13 54.99 -38.85 -10.72
N LEU A 14 54.08 -37.88 -10.59
CA LEU A 14 53.08 -37.60 -11.61
C LEU A 14 53.80 -37.32 -12.93
N THR A 15 53.42 -38.03 -13.99
CA THR A 15 53.97 -37.72 -15.31
C THR A 15 53.43 -36.35 -15.75
N LEU A 16 54.26 -35.56 -16.44
CA LEU A 16 53.85 -34.24 -16.95
C LEU A 16 52.54 -34.33 -17.78
N VAL A 17 52.37 -35.43 -18.50
CA VAL A 17 51.18 -35.72 -19.31
C VAL A 17 49.92 -35.90 -18.44
N GLU A 18 49.98 -36.65 -17.35
CA GLU A 18 48.84 -36.83 -16.43
C GLU A 18 48.42 -35.50 -15.78
N VAL A 19 49.39 -34.64 -15.43
CA VAL A 19 49.10 -33.30 -14.89
C VAL A 19 48.42 -32.43 -15.96
N ILE A 20 48.93 -32.41 -17.19
CA ILE A 20 48.35 -31.64 -18.30
C ILE A 20 46.91 -32.10 -18.61
N VAL A 21 46.68 -33.42 -18.67
CA VAL A 21 45.33 -33.97 -18.94
C VAL A 21 44.36 -33.64 -17.80
N THR A 22 44.80 -33.79 -16.55
CA THR A 22 43.96 -33.47 -15.37
C THR A 22 43.60 -31.98 -15.35
N LEU A 23 44.57 -31.11 -15.63
CA LEU A 23 44.38 -29.67 -15.64
C LEU A 23 43.46 -29.22 -16.80
N ALA A 24 43.57 -29.85 -17.97
CA ALA A 24 42.65 -29.62 -19.10
C ALA A 24 41.21 -30.03 -18.75
N ILE A 25 41.01 -31.17 -18.09
CA ILE A 25 39.68 -31.61 -17.64
C ILE A 25 39.11 -30.66 -16.59
N PHE A 26 39.90 -30.24 -15.59
CA PHE A 26 39.48 -29.27 -14.59
C PHE A 26 39.12 -27.91 -15.19
N LEU A 27 39.88 -27.43 -16.18
CA LEU A 27 39.60 -26.18 -16.88
C LEU A 27 38.27 -26.19 -17.64
N ILE A 28 37.78 -27.37 -18.06
CA ILE A 28 36.47 -27.49 -18.72
C ILE A 28 35.35 -27.69 -17.69
N ILE A 29 35.56 -28.56 -16.70
CA ILE A 29 34.51 -28.94 -15.74
C ILE A 29 34.17 -27.77 -14.80
N VAL A 30 35.16 -27.04 -14.29
CA VAL A 30 34.93 -25.99 -13.29
C VAL A 30 34.04 -24.86 -13.84
N PRO A 31 34.29 -24.30 -15.04
CA PRO A 31 33.40 -23.31 -15.63
C PRO A 31 31.99 -23.85 -15.88
N VAL A 32 31.86 -25.09 -16.37
CA VAL A 32 30.55 -25.71 -16.64
C VAL A 32 29.74 -25.85 -15.35
N ILE A 33 30.33 -26.38 -14.28
CA ILE A 33 29.67 -26.50 -12.97
C ILE A 33 29.31 -25.10 -12.44
N THR A 34 30.20 -24.13 -12.58
CA THR A 34 29.96 -22.74 -12.13
C THR A 34 28.76 -22.12 -12.85
N VAL A 35 28.65 -22.31 -14.17
CA VAL A 35 27.52 -21.81 -14.97
C VAL A 35 26.21 -22.50 -14.58
N VAL A 36 26.23 -23.83 -14.38
CA VAL A 36 25.05 -24.59 -13.93
C VAL A 36 24.61 -24.13 -12.55
N LEU A 37 25.54 -24.02 -11.59
CA LEU A 37 25.22 -23.59 -10.23
C LEU A 37 24.68 -22.16 -10.20
N THR A 38 25.24 -21.27 -11.01
CA THR A 38 24.76 -19.88 -11.14
C THR A 38 23.35 -19.85 -11.73
N THR A 39 23.09 -20.64 -12.77
CA THR A 39 21.75 -20.73 -13.40
C THR A 39 20.71 -21.31 -12.44
N VAL A 40 21.05 -22.36 -11.70
CA VAL A 40 20.17 -22.97 -10.70
C VAL A 40 19.86 -21.98 -9.57
N THR A 41 20.87 -21.27 -9.06
CA THR A 41 20.68 -20.24 -8.03
C THR A 41 19.75 -19.15 -8.55
N LYS A 42 19.98 -18.64 -9.76
CA LYS A 42 19.10 -17.65 -10.41
C LYS A 42 17.67 -18.14 -10.51
N GLY A 43 17.46 -19.38 -10.98
CA GLY A 43 16.13 -19.99 -11.09
C GLY A 43 15.39 -20.03 -9.74
N PHE A 44 16.06 -20.47 -8.67
CA PHE A 44 15.47 -20.48 -7.33
C PHE A 44 15.16 -19.07 -6.81
N THR A 45 16.05 -18.11 -7.02
CA THR A 45 15.82 -16.71 -6.58
C THR A 45 14.67 -16.03 -7.32
N SER A 46 14.55 -16.25 -8.64
CA SER A 46 13.46 -15.73 -9.46
C SER A 46 12.13 -16.37 -9.07
N PHE A 47 12.13 -17.68 -8.79
CA PHE A 47 10.96 -18.40 -8.29
C PHE A 47 10.50 -17.87 -6.93
N GLU A 48 11.43 -17.66 -5.99
CA GLU A 48 11.15 -17.09 -4.68
C GLU A 48 10.60 -15.66 -4.79
N ALA A 49 11.21 -14.81 -5.62
CA ALA A 49 10.74 -13.45 -5.88
C ALA A 49 9.33 -13.44 -6.48
N SER A 50 9.04 -14.31 -7.43
CA SER A 50 7.72 -14.44 -8.07
C SER A 50 6.63 -14.85 -7.08
N ASN A 51 6.90 -15.85 -6.23
CA ASN A 51 5.94 -16.27 -5.21
C ASN A 51 5.74 -15.20 -4.14
N THR A 52 6.81 -14.53 -3.72
CA THR A 52 6.74 -13.44 -2.73
C THR A 52 5.95 -12.25 -3.27
N LEU A 53 6.16 -11.86 -4.52
CA LEU A 53 5.38 -10.81 -5.19
C LEU A 53 3.89 -11.14 -5.22
N LYS A 54 3.53 -12.34 -5.70
CA LYS A 54 2.13 -12.78 -5.79
C LYS A 54 1.46 -12.81 -4.42
N LYS A 55 2.12 -13.39 -3.43
CA LYS A 55 1.63 -13.47 -2.05
C LYS A 55 1.46 -12.08 -1.44
N THR A 56 2.44 -11.20 -1.61
CA THR A 56 2.39 -9.83 -1.07
C THR A 56 1.28 -9.03 -1.73
N ASN A 57 1.11 -9.15 -3.05
CA ASN A 57 0.05 -8.45 -3.78
C ASN A 57 -1.34 -8.91 -3.32
N GLN A 58 -1.56 -10.22 -3.25
CA GLN A 58 -2.82 -10.80 -2.78
C GLN A 58 -3.11 -10.43 -1.32
N ASN A 59 -2.12 -10.54 -0.43
CA ASN A 59 -2.30 -10.16 0.97
C ASN A 59 -2.60 -8.67 1.13
N THR A 60 -1.96 -7.82 0.33
CA THR A 60 -2.20 -6.37 0.32
C THR A 60 -3.63 -6.06 -0.10
N LEU A 61 -4.09 -6.61 -1.23
CA LEU A 61 -5.46 -6.40 -1.72
C LEU A 61 -6.50 -6.98 -0.77
N ASN A 62 -6.30 -8.21 -0.27
CA ASN A 62 -7.19 -8.82 0.71
C ASN A 62 -7.29 -7.99 2.00
N ARG A 63 -6.18 -7.41 2.46
CA ARG A 63 -6.19 -6.52 3.64
C ARG A 63 -7.01 -5.27 3.38
N ILE A 64 -6.84 -4.62 2.22
CA ILE A 64 -7.65 -3.46 1.84
C ILE A 64 -9.12 -3.86 1.73
N TYR A 65 -9.43 -5.00 1.09
CA TYR A 65 -10.79 -5.52 0.94
C TYR A 65 -11.49 -5.75 2.28
N LEU A 66 -10.82 -6.44 3.22
CA LEU A 66 -11.36 -6.67 4.57
C LEU A 66 -11.63 -5.34 5.28
N ARG A 67 -10.71 -4.38 5.18
CA ARG A 67 -10.93 -3.04 5.75
C ARG A 67 -12.09 -2.32 5.06
N LEU A 68 -12.23 -2.40 3.74
CA LEU A 68 -13.34 -1.78 3.03
C LEU A 68 -14.70 -2.40 3.40
N SER A 69 -14.74 -3.67 3.80
CA SER A 69 -15.99 -4.31 4.24
C SER A 69 -16.59 -3.68 5.51
N GLU A 70 -15.74 -3.10 6.37
CA GLU A 70 -16.13 -2.37 7.59
C GLU A 70 -16.21 -0.85 7.38
N CYS A 71 -16.17 -0.40 6.12
CA CYS A 71 -16.17 1.01 5.77
C CYS A 71 -17.53 1.65 6.04
N LYS A 72 -17.53 2.69 6.88
CA LYS A 72 -18.66 3.61 7.05
C LYS A 72 -18.75 4.59 5.88
N ARG A 73 -17.61 5.16 5.46
CA ARG A 73 -17.57 6.22 4.46
C ARG A 73 -16.26 6.26 3.69
N ILE A 74 -16.37 6.34 2.37
CA ILE A 74 -15.22 6.59 1.48
C ILE A 74 -15.19 8.07 1.11
N PHE A 75 -13.99 8.68 1.18
CA PHE A 75 -13.78 10.09 0.90
C PHE A 75 -13.31 10.27 -0.56
N PRO A 76 -14.09 10.96 -1.41
CA PRO A 76 -13.67 11.29 -2.77
C PRO A 76 -12.60 12.38 -2.78
N ASP A 77 -11.88 12.45 -3.90
CA ASP A 77 -11.26 13.68 -4.38
C ASP A 77 -12.39 14.67 -4.70
N MET A 78 -12.51 15.71 -3.88
CA MET A 78 -13.51 16.74 -4.07
C MET A 78 -12.81 17.96 -4.66
N PRO A 79 -13.37 18.62 -5.69
CA PRO A 79 -12.83 19.90 -6.12
C PRO A 79 -12.86 20.86 -4.92
N PRO A 80 -11.88 21.77 -4.79
CA PRO A 80 -11.89 22.77 -3.73
C PRO A 80 -13.23 23.49 -3.83
N SER A 81 -14.08 23.30 -2.82
CA SER A 81 -15.33 24.04 -2.78
C SER A 81 -14.91 25.52 -2.80
N GLY A 82 -15.60 26.37 -3.56
CA GLY A 82 -15.24 27.79 -3.68
C GLY A 82 -15.26 28.58 -2.35
N SER A 83 -15.46 27.91 -1.22
CA SER A 83 -15.25 28.38 0.14
C SER A 83 -13.77 28.23 0.52
N SER A 84 -13.12 29.36 0.81
CA SER A 84 -11.75 29.45 1.35
C SER A 84 -11.53 28.72 2.68
N ASN A 85 -12.56 28.09 3.26
CA ASN A 85 -12.51 27.48 4.59
C ASN A 85 -12.78 25.96 4.62
N SER A 86 -13.10 25.33 3.48
CA SER A 86 -13.22 23.87 3.39
C SER A 86 -11.85 23.27 3.09
N LYS A 87 -11.27 22.53 4.03
CA LYS A 87 -10.09 21.71 3.76
C LYS A 87 -10.53 20.35 3.24
N GLU A 88 -9.78 19.80 2.30
CA GLU A 88 -9.97 18.40 1.93
C GLU A 88 -9.56 17.52 3.11
N TYR A 89 -10.19 16.35 3.27
CA TYR A 89 -9.83 15.45 4.37
C TYR A 89 -8.36 15.00 4.30
N ILE A 90 -7.75 15.04 3.11
CA ILE A 90 -6.32 14.74 2.94
C ILE A 90 -5.40 15.81 3.56
N ASP A 91 -5.83 17.08 3.55
CA ASP A 91 -5.04 18.21 4.06
C ASP A 91 -4.95 18.24 5.59
N ILE A 92 -5.90 17.60 6.26
CA ILE A 92 -5.96 17.51 7.71
C ILE A 92 -5.34 16.22 8.25
N ILE A 93 -4.84 15.32 7.40
CA ILE A 93 -4.13 14.13 7.87
C ILE A 93 -2.76 14.54 8.38
N SER A 94 -2.41 14.09 9.59
CA SER A 94 -1.10 14.35 10.19
C SER A 94 0.05 13.92 9.28
N THR A 95 0.94 14.86 8.99
CA THR A 95 2.19 14.65 8.23
C THR A 95 3.36 14.22 9.09
N THR A 96 3.23 14.24 10.41
CA THR A 96 4.32 13.90 11.33
C THR A 96 4.53 12.39 11.46
N ASP A 97 5.80 11.98 11.49
CA ASP A 97 6.22 10.60 11.78
C ASP A 97 5.61 9.54 10.83
N ARG A 98 5.54 9.83 9.54
CA ARG A 98 5.11 8.89 8.50
C ARG A 98 6.00 9.01 7.26
N PRO A 99 6.11 7.97 6.42
CA PRO A 99 6.78 8.10 5.12
C PRO A 99 6.11 9.17 4.25
N ASP A 100 6.92 9.92 3.51
CA ASP A 100 6.43 11.02 2.66
C ASP A 100 5.44 10.52 1.61
N ILE A 101 4.37 11.26 1.41
CA ILE A 101 3.37 10.97 0.37
C ILE A 101 4.00 11.31 -0.99
N LEU A 102 3.80 10.43 -1.98
CA LEU A 102 4.25 10.66 -3.35
C LEU A 102 3.68 11.97 -3.90
N ALA A 103 4.53 12.77 -4.55
CA ALA A 103 4.11 13.99 -5.23
C ALA A 103 3.02 13.70 -6.28
N ASN A 104 2.04 14.59 -6.40
CA ASN A 104 0.84 14.41 -7.25
C ASN A 104 -0.02 13.20 -6.86
N SER A 105 0.02 12.76 -5.59
CA SER A 105 -0.97 11.80 -5.10
C SER A 105 -2.35 12.45 -5.06
N LYS A 106 -3.35 11.70 -5.56
CA LYS A 106 -4.72 12.15 -5.74
C LYS A 106 -5.68 11.06 -5.26
N LEU A 107 -6.77 11.45 -4.61
CA LEU A 107 -7.87 10.53 -4.31
C LEU A 107 -8.68 10.23 -5.59
N SER A 108 -9.56 9.23 -5.54
CA SER A 108 -10.47 8.95 -6.66
C SER A 108 -11.70 9.85 -6.58
N VAL A 109 -12.17 10.36 -7.72
CA VAL A 109 -13.46 11.05 -7.81
C VAL A 109 -14.56 9.99 -7.92
N ILE A 110 -15.55 10.05 -7.03
CA ILE A 110 -16.67 9.10 -7.04
C ILE A 110 -17.64 9.46 -8.16
N LYS A 111 -17.99 8.47 -9.00
CA LYS A 111 -19.03 8.61 -10.03
C LYS A 111 -20.28 7.84 -9.64
N ASP A 112 -21.26 8.55 -9.09
CA ASP A 112 -22.50 7.94 -8.60
C ASP A 112 -23.33 7.29 -9.73
N ASP A 113 -23.36 7.88 -10.93
CA ASP A 113 -24.07 7.34 -12.12
C ASP A 113 -23.21 6.38 -12.96
N GLY A 114 -21.97 6.13 -12.55
CA GLY A 114 -21.03 5.33 -13.32
C GLY A 114 -21.31 3.83 -13.18
N SER A 115 -21.19 3.09 -14.29
CA SER A 115 -21.16 1.62 -14.30
C SER A 115 -19.81 1.13 -14.83
N VAL A 116 -19.26 0.11 -14.18
CA VAL A 116 -18.04 -0.58 -14.64
C VAL A 116 -18.44 -1.98 -15.06
N ASN A 117 -18.37 -2.23 -16.36
CA ASN A 117 -18.63 -3.53 -16.95
C ASN A 117 -17.31 -4.26 -17.24
N PRO A 118 -17.27 -5.61 -17.14
CA PRO A 118 -16.14 -6.40 -17.59
C PRO A 118 -15.98 -6.25 -19.11
N GLY A 119 -15.15 -5.30 -19.54
CA GLY A 119 -14.97 -4.98 -20.97
C GLY A 119 -14.95 -3.50 -21.30
N THR A 120 -15.19 -2.59 -20.34
CA THR A 120 -15.06 -1.15 -20.57
C THR A 120 -13.60 -0.81 -20.96
N PRO A 121 -13.33 -0.40 -22.22
CA PRO A 121 -11.96 -0.18 -22.70
C PRO A 121 -11.38 1.15 -22.22
N GLN A 122 -12.23 2.07 -21.74
CA GLN A 122 -11.81 3.38 -21.27
C GLN A 122 -12.41 3.69 -19.90
N PHE A 123 -11.56 3.67 -18.89
CA PHE A 123 -11.84 4.31 -17.62
C PHE A 123 -11.73 5.83 -17.82
N VAL A 124 -12.58 6.59 -17.14
CA VAL A 124 -12.46 8.06 -17.17
C VAL A 124 -11.27 8.44 -16.32
N PHE A 125 -10.15 8.70 -16.99
CA PHE A 125 -8.84 8.92 -16.37
C PHE A 125 -8.84 10.00 -15.29
N ALA A 126 -9.63 11.06 -15.48
CA ALA A 126 -9.76 12.16 -14.51
C ALA A 126 -10.30 11.73 -13.13
N ASN A 127 -11.03 10.60 -13.07
CA ASN A 127 -11.63 10.08 -11.84
C ASN A 127 -10.76 9.06 -11.12
N THR A 128 -9.67 8.61 -11.75
CA THR A 128 -8.77 7.64 -11.14
C THR A 128 -7.91 8.35 -10.11
N GLY A 129 -7.77 7.75 -8.93
CA GLY A 129 -6.83 8.15 -7.89
C GLY A 129 -5.68 7.15 -7.77
N ASN A 130 -4.62 7.55 -7.08
CA ASN A 130 -3.51 6.67 -6.66
C ASN A 130 -3.41 6.58 -5.12
N SER A 131 -4.46 7.02 -4.43
CA SER A 131 -4.62 6.91 -2.99
C SER A 131 -6.08 6.64 -2.63
N LEU A 132 -6.30 6.07 -1.45
CA LEU A 132 -7.62 5.70 -0.96
C LEU A 132 -7.75 6.10 0.51
N LEU A 133 -8.75 6.92 0.82
CA LEU A 133 -9.09 7.37 2.17
C LEU A 133 -10.51 6.97 2.52
N PHE A 134 -10.69 6.32 3.67
CA PHE A 134 -12.01 5.94 4.18
C PHE A 134 -12.02 5.83 5.70
N ALA A 135 -13.21 5.95 6.27
CA ALA A 135 -13.46 5.72 7.69
C ALA A 135 -14.11 4.36 7.89
N ASN A 136 -13.54 3.57 8.80
CA ASN A 136 -14.04 2.27 9.21
C ASN A 136 -14.71 2.33 10.56
N TYR A 137 -15.70 1.46 10.72
CA TYR A 137 -16.16 1.05 12.04
C TYR A 137 -15.03 0.36 12.79
N ASP A 138 -14.89 0.75 14.05
CA ASP A 138 -14.05 0.08 15.03
C ASP A 138 -14.93 -0.26 16.22
N SER A 139 -14.69 -1.42 16.85
CA SER A 139 -15.52 -1.89 17.95
C SER A 139 -14.70 -2.07 19.21
N ILE A 140 -15.13 -1.37 20.27
CA ILE A 140 -14.75 -1.68 21.64
C ILE A 140 -16.02 -2.16 22.35
N SER A 141 -16.01 -3.40 22.83
CA SER A 141 -17.09 -3.94 23.65
C SER A 141 -16.94 -3.42 25.07
N THR A 142 -17.76 -2.44 25.45
CA THR A 142 -18.02 -2.16 26.87
C THR A 142 -19.48 -2.44 27.20
N THR A 143 -19.71 -2.97 28.39
CA THR A 143 -20.93 -3.67 28.80
C THR A 143 -22.12 -2.77 29.17
N THR A 144 -21.98 -1.44 29.14
CA THR A 144 -22.96 -0.54 29.77
C THR A 144 -23.60 0.46 28.82
N MET A 145 -22.92 0.87 27.75
CA MET A 145 -23.47 1.64 26.61
C MET A 145 -22.60 1.37 25.38
N LYS A 146 -23.22 1.25 24.20
CA LYS A 146 -22.49 1.09 22.93
C LYS A 146 -22.43 2.45 22.24
N ILE A 147 -21.21 2.91 21.96
CA ILE A 147 -20.95 4.06 21.10
C ILE A 147 -20.09 3.55 19.97
N ASP A 148 -20.50 3.86 18.74
CA ASP A 148 -19.76 3.53 17.54
C ASP A 148 -18.44 4.30 17.53
N LEU A 149 -17.36 3.57 17.26
CA LEU A 149 -16.03 4.13 17.11
C LEU A 149 -15.63 4.04 15.65
N TYR A 150 -14.79 4.99 15.23
CA TYR A 150 -14.30 5.07 13.88
C TYR A 150 -12.78 5.23 13.84
N ARG A 151 -12.16 4.64 12.82
CA ARG A 151 -10.77 4.91 12.44
C ARG A 151 -10.69 5.28 10.97
N PHE A 152 -9.90 6.29 10.67
CA PHE A 152 -9.54 6.66 9.31
C PHE A 152 -8.37 5.81 8.83
N ASN A 153 -8.56 5.15 7.69
CA ASN A 153 -7.53 4.40 7.00
C ASN A 153 -7.17 5.13 5.70
N TYR A 154 -5.88 5.35 5.51
CA TYR A 154 -5.34 6.00 4.32
C TYR A 154 -4.27 5.13 3.67
N TYR A 155 -4.50 4.77 2.41
CA TYR A 155 -3.56 4.00 1.59
C TYR A 155 -2.95 4.91 0.54
N TYR A 156 -1.62 5.02 0.54
CA TYR A 156 -0.90 5.90 -0.37
C TYR A 156 0.48 5.35 -0.73
N LEU A 157 1.02 5.86 -1.83
CA LEU A 157 2.37 5.52 -2.29
C LEU A 157 3.40 6.44 -1.64
N THR A 158 4.52 5.88 -1.21
CA THR A 158 5.70 6.64 -0.77
C THR A 158 6.89 6.42 -1.72
N SER A 159 7.68 7.48 -1.92
CA SER A 159 8.95 7.45 -2.65
C SER A 159 10.10 6.84 -1.85
N ASP A 160 9.94 6.70 -0.52
CA ASP A 160 10.95 6.08 0.33
C ASP A 160 10.94 4.55 0.12
N ASN A 161 11.80 4.10 -0.79
CA ASN A 161 12.01 2.68 -1.06
C ASN A 161 13.51 2.31 -0.97
N PRO A 162 13.94 1.64 0.12
CA PRO A 162 15.34 1.24 0.31
C PRO A 162 15.79 0.14 -0.65
N LYS A 163 14.86 -0.60 -1.27
CA LYS A 163 15.15 -1.67 -2.24
C LYS A 163 14.65 -1.29 -3.63
N SER A 164 15.03 -0.10 -4.10
CA SER A 164 14.54 0.41 -5.38
C SER A 164 14.98 -0.45 -6.57
N ILE A 165 14.13 -0.53 -7.58
CA ILE A 165 14.47 -1.13 -8.87
C ILE A 165 15.33 -0.15 -9.67
N ARG A 166 16.29 -0.65 -10.45
CA ARG A 166 17.25 0.17 -11.20
C ARG A 166 16.65 0.77 -12.46
N VAL A 167 15.76 0.01 -13.10
CA VAL A 167 15.21 0.34 -14.43
C VAL A 167 13.95 1.19 -14.36
N SER A 168 13.48 1.57 -13.18
CA SER A 168 12.23 2.32 -13.02
C SER A 168 12.12 2.94 -11.62
N LYS A 169 11.26 3.94 -11.47
CA LYS A 169 10.83 4.36 -10.15
C LYS A 169 10.00 3.25 -9.49
N SER A 170 10.30 2.99 -8.24
CA SER A 170 9.60 2.00 -7.41
C SER A 170 9.21 2.62 -6.09
N TYR A 171 7.96 2.41 -5.72
CA TYR A 171 7.32 2.96 -4.55
C TYR A 171 6.95 1.85 -3.56
N ARG A 172 6.55 2.26 -2.36
CA ARG A 172 5.95 1.35 -1.38
C ARG A 172 4.52 1.80 -1.08
N LEU A 173 3.61 0.84 -0.88
CA LEU A 173 2.26 1.14 -0.39
C LEU A 173 2.30 1.19 1.12
N VAL A 174 1.82 2.30 1.66
CA VAL A 174 1.71 2.54 3.10
C VAL A 174 0.23 2.50 3.47
N GLU A 175 -0.10 1.72 4.49
CA GLU A 175 -1.34 1.82 5.24
C GLU A 175 -1.09 2.74 6.42
N TRP A 176 -1.83 3.83 6.51
CA TRP A 176 -1.84 4.74 7.64
C TRP A 176 -3.19 4.62 8.35
N ILE A 177 -3.14 4.51 9.67
CA ILE A 177 -4.31 4.29 10.52
C ILE A 177 -4.35 5.39 11.58
N SER A 178 -5.48 6.08 11.68
CA SER A 178 -5.68 7.11 12.69
C SER A 178 -5.92 6.54 14.08
N ILE A 179 -5.87 7.42 15.08
CA ILE A 179 -6.48 7.18 16.39
C ILE A 179 -8.00 6.94 16.26
N GLN A 180 -8.61 6.46 17.35
CA GLN A 180 -10.05 6.21 17.42
C GLN A 180 -10.84 7.51 17.63
N TYR A 181 -11.98 7.61 16.95
CA TYR A 181 -12.93 8.71 17.07
C TYR A 181 -14.29 8.15 17.49
N ALA A 182 -14.93 8.74 18.48
CA ALA A 182 -16.30 8.38 18.84
C ALA A 182 -17.33 9.05 17.91
N ASP A 183 -18.49 8.44 17.72
CA ASP A 183 -19.60 9.07 17.01
C ASP A 183 -20.15 10.27 17.79
N TYR A 184 -20.05 11.46 17.20
CA TYR A 184 -20.60 12.68 17.80
C TYR A 184 -22.12 12.61 17.98
N TYR A 185 -22.86 12.08 17.00
CA TYR A 185 -24.33 12.10 17.04
C TYR A 185 -24.88 11.21 18.14
N GLU A 186 -24.25 10.05 18.35
CA GLU A 186 -24.68 9.16 19.42
C GLU A 186 -24.47 9.82 20.79
N ILE A 187 -23.34 10.51 20.99
CA ILE A 187 -23.07 11.26 22.22
C ILE A 187 -24.04 12.43 22.38
N ASP A 188 -24.32 13.16 21.29
CA ASP A 188 -25.17 14.35 21.34
C ASP A 188 -26.65 14.03 21.53
N SER A 189 -27.09 12.86 21.03
CA SER A 189 -28.45 12.36 21.20
C SER A 189 -28.84 12.01 22.64
N ILE A 190 -27.86 11.88 23.55
CA ILE A 190 -28.10 11.60 24.97
C ILE A 190 -28.74 12.82 25.64
N THR A 191 -30.03 12.71 25.98
CA THR A 191 -30.82 13.81 26.55
C THR A 191 -30.49 14.11 28.01
N ASP A 192 -30.12 13.08 28.78
CA ASP A 192 -29.70 13.24 30.18
C ASP A 192 -28.27 13.78 30.25
N GLY A 193 -28.14 15.06 30.65
CA GLY A 193 -26.85 15.74 30.77
C GLY A 193 -25.90 15.10 31.78
N ALA A 194 -26.40 14.48 32.85
CA ALA A 194 -25.56 13.78 33.83
C ALA A 194 -25.01 12.47 33.26
N LEU A 195 -25.83 11.73 32.51
CA LEU A 195 -25.41 10.52 31.80
C LEU A 195 -24.41 10.87 30.69
N LYS A 196 -24.70 11.90 29.86
CA LYS A 196 -23.81 12.39 28.80
C LYS A 196 -22.43 12.73 29.35
N SER A 197 -22.38 13.46 30.46
CA SER A 197 -21.11 13.85 31.10
C SER A 197 -20.31 12.64 31.61
N LYS A 198 -20.98 11.62 32.17
CA LYS A 198 -20.35 10.36 32.60
C LYS A 198 -19.81 9.54 31.43
N VAL A 199 -20.58 9.46 30.35
CA VAL A 199 -20.18 8.78 29.11
C VAL A 199 -18.93 9.42 28.52
N ILE A 200 -18.89 10.75 28.42
CA ILE A 200 -17.70 11.48 27.94
C ILE A 200 -16.50 11.19 28.83
N ALA A 201 -16.67 11.21 30.16
CA ALA A 201 -15.59 10.89 31.08
C ALA A 201 -15.08 9.44 30.90
N GLY A 202 -15.98 8.47 30.70
CA GLY A 202 -15.64 7.07 30.45
C GLY A 202 -14.94 6.83 29.10
N LEU A 203 -15.31 7.57 28.05
CA LEU A 203 -14.61 7.54 26.76
C LEU A 203 -13.17 8.05 26.89
N VAL A 204 -12.98 9.16 27.62
CA VAL A 204 -11.65 9.72 27.87
C VAL A 204 -10.81 8.77 28.73
N ASP A 205 -11.39 8.13 29.74
CA ASP A 205 -10.71 7.11 30.55
C ASP A 205 -10.32 5.87 29.73
N SER A 206 -11.06 5.58 28.65
CA SER A 206 -10.73 4.52 27.68
C SER A 206 -9.69 4.95 26.63
N GLY A 207 -9.16 6.18 26.72
CA GLY A 207 -8.17 6.73 25.80
C GLY A 207 -8.75 7.38 24.54
N ILE A 208 -10.07 7.54 24.44
CA ILE A 208 -10.75 8.15 23.29
C ILE A 208 -10.97 9.63 23.58
N ILE A 209 -10.21 10.48 22.89
CA ILE A 209 -10.11 11.92 23.18
C ILE A 209 -10.89 12.76 22.16
N TYR A 210 -11.25 12.18 21.01
CA TYR A 210 -11.89 12.90 19.92
C TYR A 210 -13.20 12.23 19.49
N ALA A 211 -14.13 13.05 19.03
CA ALA A 211 -15.37 12.63 18.39
C ALA A 211 -15.45 13.21 16.98
N TRP A 212 -16.06 12.47 16.07
CA TRP A 212 -16.22 12.82 14.67
C TRP A 212 -17.71 12.95 14.31
N ASN A 213 -18.04 14.05 13.63
CA ASN A 213 -19.36 14.25 13.04
C ASN A 213 -19.43 13.56 11.67
N THR A 214 -20.18 12.46 11.60
CA THR A 214 -20.29 11.61 10.41
C THR A 214 -21.09 12.23 9.26
N SER A 215 -21.94 13.23 9.54
CA SER A 215 -22.79 13.91 8.54
C SER A 215 -22.03 14.97 7.76
N ASP A 216 -20.95 15.52 8.32
CA ASP A 216 -20.21 16.59 7.67
C ASP A 216 -19.46 16.03 6.44
N VAL A 217 -19.70 16.66 5.29
CA VAL A 217 -19.07 16.28 4.01
C VAL A 217 -17.67 16.87 3.87
N TYR A 218 -17.42 18.01 4.50
CA TYR A 218 -16.14 18.70 4.50
C TYR A 218 -15.53 18.69 5.90
N ALA A 219 -14.20 18.76 5.97
CA ALA A 219 -13.52 19.16 7.19
C ALA A 219 -13.70 20.67 7.36
N ASP A 220 -14.89 21.11 7.78
CA ASP A 220 -15.20 22.52 7.95
C ASP A 220 -14.52 23.04 9.22
N THR A 221 -13.60 23.97 9.02
CA THR A 221 -12.86 24.65 10.10
C THR A 221 -13.59 25.90 10.59
N SER A 222 -14.59 26.41 9.87
CA SER A 222 -15.15 27.76 10.03
C SER A 222 -16.66 27.86 10.28
N GLY A 223 -17.46 26.82 10.02
CA GLY A 223 -18.92 26.82 10.18
C GLY A 223 -19.45 26.65 11.62
N SER A 224 -20.79 26.67 11.78
CA SER A 224 -21.48 26.41 13.06
C SER A 224 -21.50 24.93 13.44
N THR A 225 -21.41 24.03 12.46
CA THR A 225 -21.11 22.61 12.64
C THR A 225 -19.62 22.40 12.53
N LYS A 226 -19.04 21.61 13.44
CA LYS A 226 -17.62 21.30 13.44
C LYS A 226 -17.46 19.82 13.15
N THR A 227 -16.52 19.47 12.29
CA THR A 227 -16.29 18.07 11.91
C THR A 227 -15.71 17.26 13.06
N PHE A 228 -14.89 17.90 13.90
CA PHE A 228 -14.22 17.25 15.02
C PHE A 228 -14.48 17.96 16.34
N TYR A 229 -14.64 17.16 17.38
CA TYR A 229 -14.83 17.62 18.74
C TYR A 229 -13.82 16.93 19.66
N ARG A 230 -13.35 17.65 20.67
CA ARG A 230 -12.51 17.11 21.74
C ARG A 230 -13.35 16.77 22.95
N LEU A 231 -13.20 15.55 23.42
CA LEU A 231 -13.71 15.03 24.66
C LEU A 231 -12.71 15.40 25.77
N THR A 232 -13.20 16.08 26.79
CA THR A 232 -12.37 16.50 27.93
C THR A 232 -13.00 16.04 29.22
N LYS A 233 -12.19 15.47 30.10
CA LYS A 233 -12.59 15.12 31.47
C LYS A 233 -12.36 16.34 32.36
N THR A 234 -13.41 16.82 33.01
CA THR A 234 -13.37 17.97 33.94
C THR A 234 -13.36 17.55 35.40
N GLY A 235 -13.64 16.28 35.68
CA GLY A 235 -13.67 15.69 37.01
C GLY A 235 -13.82 14.16 36.93
N PRO A 236 -13.89 13.44 38.07
CA PRO A 236 -13.87 11.98 38.10
C PRO A 236 -14.97 11.32 37.27
N THR A 237 -16.14 11.94 37.20
CA THR A 237 -17.34 11.46 36.49
C THR A 237 -17.95 12.52 35.58
N SER A 238 -17.22 13.61 35.32
CA SER A 238 -17.70 14.73 34.52
C SER A 238 -16.81 14.96 33.32
N GLY A 239 -17.43 15.06 32.15
CA GLY A 239 -16.80 15.37 30.88
C GLY A 239 -17.59 16.41 30.10
N ASN A 240 -16.88 17.10 29.21
CA ASN A 240 -17.44 18.08 28.28
C ASN A 240 -16.91 17.82 26.85
N ILE A 241 -17.72 18.18 25.86
CA ILE A 241 -17.40 18.09 24.44
C ILE A 241 -17.21 19.50 23.88
N ASN A 242 -16.03 19.78 23.33
CA ASN A 242 -15.69 21.09 22.82
C ASN A 242 -15.33 21.01 21.33
N PRO A 243 -15.82 21.91 20.47
CA PRO A 243 -15.46 21.94 19.07
C PRO A 243 -13.94 22.13 18.86
N GLN A 244 -13.36 21.43 17.89
CA GLN A 244 -11.96 21.58 17.47
C GLN A 244 -11.89 21.98 15.99
N PRO A 245 -11.94 23.29 15.67
CA PRO A 245 -11.97 23.76 14.28
C PRO A 245 -10.67 23.49 13.51
N ASN A 246 -9.53 23.33 14.19
CA ASN A 246 -8.22 23.11 13.56
C ASN A 246 -7.67 21.71 13.87
N HIS A 247 -8.54 20.71 14.04
CA HIS A 247 -8.10 19.35 14.34
C HIS A 247 -7.33 18.75 13.17
N ILE A 248 -6.19 18.12 13.49
CA ILE A 248 -5.41 17.31 12.55
C ILE A 248 -5.67 15.86 12.91
N ILE A 249 -5.99 15.02 11.94
CA ILE A 249 -6.24 13.60 12.17
C ILE A 249 -4.91 12.94 12.55
N GLU A 250 -4.80 12.58 13.82
CA GLU A 250 -3.57 12.04 14.40
C GLU A 250 -3.36 10.59 14.00
N LYS A 251 -2.09 10.24 13.78
CA LYS A 251 -1.66 8.88 13.47
C LYS A 251 -1.70 8.03 14.73
N TYR A 252 -2.27 6.83 14.64
CA TYR A 252 -2.03 5.76 15.60
C TYR A 252 -0.82 4.91 15.18
N GLN A 253 -0.86 4.36 13.95
CA GLN A 253 0.22 3.55 13.40
C GLN A 253 0.28 3.66 11.88
N TYR A 254 1.42 3.31 11.30
CA TYR A 254 1.53 3.03 9.87
C TYR A 254 2.14 1.65 9.66
N THR A 255 1.85 1.04 8.51
CA THR A 255 2.42 -0.25 8.11
C THR A 255 2.76 -0.19 6.62
N ILE A 256 3.96 -0.62 6.27
CA ILE A 256 4.37 -0.75 4.88
C ILE A 256 3.86 -2.09 4.36
N LEU A 257 2.86 -2.08 3.47
CA LEU A 257 2.20 -3.31 3.00
C LEU A 257 3.05 -4.08 1.99
N THR A 258 3.91 -3.38 1.27
CA THR A 258 4.76 -3.95 0.22
C THR A 258 6.20 -4.17 0.69
N GLU A 259 6.40 -4.28 2.00
CA GLU A 259 7.69 -4.70 2.53
C GLU A 259 7.89 -6.20 2.27
N MET A 260 8.86 -6.51 1.42
CA MET A 260 9.19 -7.87 1.05
C MET A 260 10.47 -8.32 1.78
N ALA A 261 10.29 -9.26 2.70
CA ALA A 261 11.38 -10.02 3.28
C ALA A 261 11.86 -11.05 2.25
N THR A 262 13.10 -10.91 1.81
CA THR A 262 13.78 -11.86 0.93
C THR A 262 14.48 -12.91 1.78
N GLY A 263 14.38 -14.19 1.41
CA GLY A 263 15.18 -15.24 2.03
C GLY A 263 16.68 -15.11 1.71
N ILE A 264 17.46 -16.07 2.21
CA ILE A 264 18.94 -16.10 2.10
C ILE A 264 19.40 -16.02 0.63
N MET A 265 18.62 -16.58 -0.29
CA MET A 265 18.92 -16.58 -1.72
C MET A 265 18.41 -15.29 -2.41
N GLY A 266 17.33 -14.67 -1.92
CA GLY A 266 16.65 -13.53 -2.57
C GLY A 266 17.25 -12.14 -2.31
N GLY A 267 18.33 -12.01 -1.53
CA GLY A 267 18.89 -10.72 -1.12
C GLY A 267 19.36 -9.79 -2.25
N GLY A 268 19.49 -10.31 -3.47
CA GLY A 268 19.93 -9.56 -4.65
C GLY A 268 18.82 -8.87 -5.46
N TYR A 269 17.56 -8.91 -5.03
CA TYR A 269 16.44 -8.29 -5.76
C TYR A 269 15.99 -6.96 -5.14
N GLY A 270 15.77 -5.96 -6.00
CA GLY A 270 14.99 -4.77 -5.70
C GLY A 270 13.51 -5.04 -5.92
N TYR A 271 12.64 -4.40 -5.14
CA TYR A 271 11.20 -4.59 -5.20
C TYR A 271 10.45 -3.28 -4.99
N GLY A 272 9.26 -3.16 -5.59
CA GLY A 272 8.31 -2.13 -5.23
C GLY A 272 7.11 -2.06 -6.17
N ILE A 273 6.19 -1.16 -5.85
CA ILE A 273 5.11 -0.80 -6.77
C ILE A 273 5.68 0.09 -7.86
N SER A 274 5.36 -0.21 -9.11
CA SER A 274 5.82 0.60 -10.24
C SER A 274 4.75 0.70 -11.30
N GLY A 275 4.66 1.89 -11.91
CA GLY A 275 3.74 2.17 -12.99
C GLY A 275 4.24 1.65 -14.34
N ASN A 276 3.42 1.86 -15.37
CA ASN A 276 3.89 1.68 -16.74
C ASN A 276 4.93 2.73 -17.10
N SER A 277 5.88 2.33 -17.94
CA SER A 277 6.97 3.20 -18.36
C SER A 277 6.65 4.16 -19.48
N VAL A 278 5.37 4.35 -19.78
CA VAL A 278 4.94 5.07 -20.96
C VAL A 278 4.09 6.25 -20.52
N ASN A 279 4.55 7.46 -20.84
CA ASN A 279 3.78 8.68 -20.65
C ASN A 279 2.76 8.80 -21.78
N ARG A 280 1.50 9.10 -21.45
CA ARG A 280 0.40 9.19 -22.44
C ARG A 280 -0.32 10.52 -22.36
N ASN A 281 -0.84 11.00 -23.47
CA ASN A 281 -1.70 12.18 -23.49
C ASN A 281 -3.13 11.84 -23.05
N SER A 282 -3.99 12.85 -22.93
CA SER A 282 -5.43 12.70 -22.64
C SER A 282 -6.19 11.81 -23.63
N ALA A 283 -5.65 11.58 -24.82
CA ALA A 283 -6.19 10.69 -25.85
C ALA A 283 -5.63 9.25 -25.76
N GLY A 284 -4.79 8.93 -24.77
CA GLY A 284 -4.19 7.62 -24.58
C GLY A 284 -3.02 7.31 -25.54
N THR A 285 -2.58 8.28 -26.34
CA THR A 285 -1.43 8.14 -27.23
C THR A 285 -0.12 8.24 -26.46
N VAL A 286 0.83 7.36 -26.78
CA VAL A 286 2.18 7.38 -26.21
C VAL A 286 2.92 8.65 -26.63
N ILE A 287 3.37 9.43 -25.65
CA ILE A 287 4.17 10.64 -25.85
C ILE A 287 5.66 10.33 -25.67
N SER A 288 6.02 9.58 -24.62
CA SER A 288 7.41 9.25 -24.31
C SER A 288 7.53 7.98 -23.46
N TYR A 289 8.73 7.39 -23.49
CA TYR A 289 9.10 6.31 -22.58
C TYR A 289 9.86 6.91 -21.40
N LEU A 290 9.30 6.79 -20.20
CA LEU A 290 9.88 7.29 -18.96
C LEU A 290 10.97 6.33 -18.45
N TRP A 291 10.88 5.03 -18.77
CA TRP A 291 11.85 4.01 -18.42
C TRP A 291 11.66 2.70 -19.20
N SER A 292 12.47 1.67 -18.96
CA SER A 292 12.33 0.34 -19.57
C SER A 292 11.52 -0.58 -18.66
N ALA A 293 10.18 -0.44 -18.63
CA ALA A 293 9.36 -1.45 -17.96
C ALA A 293 9.31 -2.73 -18.81
N PRO A 294 9.36 -3.92 -18.18
CA PRO A 294 9.44 -5.20 -18.89
C PRO A 294 8.19 -5.51 -19.73
N LYS A 295 7.03 -4.93 -19.39
CA LYS A 295 5.77 -5.10 -20.13
C LYS A 295 4.77 -4.02 -19.73
N GLU A 296 4.05 -3.47 -20.71
CA GLU A 296 2.92 -2.60 -20.42
C GLU A 296 1.76 -3.42 -19.85
N VAL A 297 1.23 -2.99 -18.70
CA VAL A 297 0.07 -3.60 -18.06
C VAL A 297 -1.12 -2.63 -18.12
N PRO A 298 -2.33 -3.10 -18.45
CA PRO A 298 -3.44 -2.18 -18.67
C PRO A 298 -3.80 -1.39 -17.39
N GLN A 299 -4.04 -0.10 -17.54
CA GLN A 299 -4.16 0.90 -16.46
C GLN A 299 -5.54 1.56 -16.44
N TYR A 300 -5.93 2.12 -15.29
CA TYR A 300 -7.18 2.88 -15.12
C TYR A 300 -6.99 4.38 -15.35
N GLY A 301 -5.82 4.91 -14.99
CA GLY A 301 -5.40 6.30 -15.14
C GLY A 301 -4.54 6.55 -16.38
N ILE A 302 -4.31 7.81 -16.73
CA ILE A 302 -3.25 8.19 -17.67
C ILE A 302 -1.97 8.39 -16.87
N THR A 303 -0.91 7.72 -17.30
CA THR A 303 0.43 7.96 -16.76
C THR A 303 0.88 9.37 -17.13
N SER A 304 1.16 10.19 -16.12
CA SER A 304 1.76 11.51 -16.24
C SER A 304 2.74 11.72 -15.09
N GLY A 305 4.04 11.76 -15.39
CA GLY A 305 5.09 11.79 -14.37
C GLY A 305 5.04 10.56 -13.46
N ASP A 306 4.83 10.80 -12.15
CA ASP A 306 4.81 9.76 -11.12
C ASP A 306 3.41 9.20 -10.85
N PHE A 307 2.36 9.81 -11.41
CA PHE A 307 1.00 9.31 -11.35
C PHE A 307 0.74 8.34 -12.52
N PRO A 308 0.02 7.21 -12.32
CA PRO A 308 -0.53 6.70 -11.06
C PRO A 308 0.47 5.92 -10.19
N GLY A 309 1.70 5.74 -10.65
CA GLY A 309 2.78 5.12 -9.87
C GLY A 309 2.65 3.60 -9.67
N GLY A 310 1.59 2.97 -10.18
CA GLY A 310 1.37 1.52 -10.12
C GLY A 310 0.32 1.07 -9.09
N PHE A 311 -0.25 1.99 -8.32
CA PHE A 311 -1.46 1.76 -7.52
C PHE A 311 -2.58 2.67 -8.02
N GLU A 312 -3.73 2.10 -8.34
CA GLU A 312 -4.86 2.83 -8.94
C GLU A 312 -6.16 2.46 -8.24
N VAL A 313 -7.00 3.48 -8.05
CA VAL A 313 -8.28 3.37 -7.35
C VAL A 313 -9.33 4.05 -8.22
N VAL A 314 -10.42 3.33 -8.48
CA VAL A 314 -11.61 3.86 -9.17
C VAL A 314 -12.84 3.52 -8.35
N ILE A 315 -13.68 4.52 -8.08
CA ILE A 315 -14.92 4.35 -7.30
C ILE A 315 -16.12 4.75 -8.16
N VAL A 316 -17.10 3.86 -8.24
CA VAL A 316 -18.29 3.99 -9.11
C VAL A 316 -19.54 3.46 -8.43
N GLY A 317 -20.68 4.04 -8.78
CA GLY A 317 -21.99 3.63 -8.29
C GLY A 317 -22.50 4.49 -7.12
N PRO A 318 -23.80 4.40 -6.82
CA PRO A 318 -24.46 5.25 -5.83
C PRO A 318 -24.00 4.91 -4.41
N ALA A 319 -24.21 5.82 -3.45
CA ALA A 319 -23.79 5.66 -2.06
C ALA A 319 -24.23 4.35 -1.39
N SER A 320 -25.37 3.76 -1.79
CA SER A 320 -25.90 2.49 -1.28
C SER A 320 -25.30 1.23 -1.91
N GLY A 321 -24.47 1.36 -2.96
CA GLY A 321 -23.94 0.24 -3.74
C GLY A 321 -22.65 0.60 -4.47
N ARG A 322 -21.76 1.32 -3.80
CA ARG A 322 -20.47 1.73 -4.36
C ARG A 322 -19.61 0.51 -4.64
N LYS A 323 -18.96 0.52 -5.79
CA LYS A 323 -17.96 -0.42 -6.23
C LYS A 323 -16.59 0.24 -6.19
N VAL A 324 -15.63 -0.40 -5.54
CA VAL A 324 -14.24 0.10 -5.48
C VAL A 324 -13.35 -0.85 -6.27
N LEU A 325 -12.80 -0.35 -7.38
CA LEU A 325 -11.81 -1.07 -8.16
C LEU A 325 -10.42 -0.65 -7.72
N LEU A 326 -9.63 -1.65 -7.34
CA LEU A 326 -8.24 -1.48 -6.96
C LEU A 326 -7.36 -2.18 -7.97
N ARG A 327 -6.26 -1.53 -8.33
CA ARG A 327 -5.18 -2.17 -9.09
C ARG A 327 -3.85 -1.88 -8.44
N SER A 328 -3.03 -2.92 -8.30
CA SER A 328 -1.67 -2.82 -7.79
C SER A 328 -0.71 -3.60 -8.68
N VAL A 329 0.39 -2.95 -9.05
CA VAL A 329 1.46 -3.49 -9.90
C VAL A 329 2.75 -3.55 -9.10
N LEU A 330 3.15 -4.75 -8.70
CA LEU A 330 4.43 -4.98 -8.05
C LEU A 330 5.46 -5.52 -9.05
N VAL A 331 6.68 -4.99 -8.95
CA VAL A 331 7.83 -5.38 -9.77
C VAL A 331 8.95 -5.83 -8.86
N ALA A 332 9.64 -6.91 -9.24
CA ALA A 332 10.92 -7.29 -8.69
C ALA A 332 11.98 -7.25 -9.78
N GLN A 333 13.17 -6.77 -9.45
CA GLN A 333 14.32 -6.76 -10.34
C GLN A 333 15.55 -7.39 -9.69
N GLY A 334 16.14 -8.40 -10.33
CA GLY A 334 17.38 -9.03 -9.90
C GLY A 334 18.62 -8.19 -10.21
N SER A 335 19.70 -8.41 -9.46
CA SER A 335 20.98 -7.69 -9.60
C SER A 335 21.89 -8.21 -10.71
N MET A 336 21.59 -9.35 -11.32
CA MET A 336 22.46 -10.00 -12.30
C MET A 336 21.87 -9.94 -13.71
N PRO A 337 22.51 -9.24 -14.67
CA PRO A 337 22.14 -9.32 -16.07
C PRO A 337 22.23 -10.78 -16.55
N GLY A 338 21.15 -11.29 -17.17
CA GLY A 338 21.18 -12.56 -17.86
C GLY A 338 21.97 -12.43 -19.17
N ILE A 339 22.93 -13.32 -19.41
CA ILE A 339 23.63 -13.42 -20.71
C ILE A 339 22.73 -14.12 -21.75
N LEU A 340 21.77 -14.95 -21.33
CA LEU A 340 21.00 -15.84 -22.20
C LEU A 340 19.47 -15.83 -21.99
N ALA A 341 18.94 -15.18 -20.94
CA ALA A 341 17.51 -15.10 -20.66
C ALA A 341 17.15 -13.84 -19.85
N ASP A 342 15.96 -13.28 -20.10
CA ASP A 342 15.45 -12.06 -19.45
C ASP A 342 14.73 -12.36 -18.12
N ASP A 343 15.33 -13.21 -17.27
CA ASP A 343 14.80 -13.62 -15.95
C ASP A 343 15.01 -12.53 -14.86
N GLN A 344 15.37 -11.31 -15.29
CA GLN A 344 15.78 -10.23 -14.40
C GLN A 344 14.59 -9.52 -13.77
N LEU A 345 13.41 -9.58 -14.39
CA LEU A 345 12.27 -8.77 -14.02
C LEU A 345 11.02 -9.63 -13.88
N VAL A 346 10.40 -9.58 -12.71
CA VAL A 346 9.12 -10.26 -12.45
C VAL A 346 8.05 -9.21 -12.19
N LEU A 347 6.96 -9.29 -12.94
CA LEU A 347 5.83 -8.36 -12.89
C LEU A 347 4.58 -9.07 -12.38
N CYS A 348 3.95 -8.52 -11.36
CA CYS A 348 2.66 -8.97 -10.85
C CYS A 348 1.66 -7.81 -10.85
N SER A 349 0.67 -7.87 -11.74
CA SER A 349 -0.48 -6.96 -11.73
C SER A 349 -1.69 -7.72 -11.16
N ALA A 350 -2.31 -7.16 -10.13
CA ALA A 350 -3.56 -7.67 -9.59
C ALA A 350 -4.63 -6.58 -9.66
N ARG A 351 -5.87 -7.01 -9.85
CA ARG A 351 -7.07 -6.17 -9.90
C ARG A 351 -8.11 -6.80 -9.00
N ASP A 352 -8.77 -5.98 -8.21
CA ASP A 352 -9.82 -6.41 -7.31
C ASP A 352 -11.02 -5.46 -7.39
N LEU A 353 -12.20 -6.00 -7.12
CA LEU A 353 -13.48 -5.30 -7.10
C LEU A 353 -14.15 -5.57 -5.75
N TRP A 354 -14.25 -4.53 -4.93
CA TRP A 354 -15.10 -4.53 -3.73
C TRP A 354 -16.51 -4.08 -4.11
#